data_AF-B3QSM2-F1
#
_entry.id   AF-B3QSM2-F1
#
_cell.length_a   1.000
_cell.length_b   1.000
_cell.length_c   1.000
_cell.angle_alpha   90.00
_cell.angle_beta   90.00
_cell.angle_gamma   90.00
#
_symmetry.space_group_name_H-M   'P 1'
#
loop_
_entity.id
_entity.type
_entity.pdbx_description
1 polymer ?
#
loop_
_entity_poly.entity_id
_entity_poly.type
_entity_poly.pdbx_seq_one_letter_code
_entity_poly.pdbx_strand_id
1 'polypeptide(L)' 'MLFETIKLIWRAATKSERVLLVVCILYILWPLDLFPEAVFGFFGLIDDAAALATLVAVIKRIRSRISPEE' A
#
# COMPACT_ATOMS: atom_id res chain seq x y z
N MET A 1 1.88 -18.27 -9.08
CA MET A 1 2.97 -17.54 -8.37
C MET A 1 2.44 -16.33 -7.63
N LEU A 2 1.84 -15.33 -8.30
CA LEU A 2 1.35 -14.10 -7.66
C LEU A 2 0.36 -14.32 -6.50
N PHE A 3 -0.66 -15.17 -6.72
CA PHE A 3 -1.69 -15.44 -5.70
C PHE A 3 -1.12 -16.06 -4.41
N GLU A 4 -0.12 -16.93 -4.54
CA GLU A 4 0.54 -17.53 -3.38
C GLU A 4 1.41 -16.52 -2.64
N THR A 5 2.10 -15.62 -3.35
CA THR A 5 2.81 -14.50 -2.73
C THR A 5 1.87 -13.57 -1.96
N ILE A 6 0.70 -13.24 -2.53
CA ILE A 6 -0.32 -12.42 -1.87
C ILE A 6 -0.82 -13.11 -0.59
N LYS A 7 -1.14 -14.41 -0.65
CA LYS A 7 -1.54 -15.19 0.53
C LYS A 7 -0.47 -15.19 1.62
N LEU A 8 0.80 -15.37 1.24
CA LEU A 8 1.92 -15.37 2.19
C LEU A 8 2.07 -14.02 2.88
N ILE A 9 2.06 -12.93 2.10
CA ILE A 9 2.10 -11.56 2.63
C ILE A 9 0.93 -11.32 3.58
N TRP A 10 -0.29 -11.71 3.18
CA TRP A 10 -1.48 -11.53 4.03
C TRP A 10 -1.40 -12.29 5.35
N ARG A 11 -0.89 -13.52 5.32
CA ARG A 11 -0.71 -14.35 6.53
C ARG A 11 0.36 -13.77 7.46
N ALA A 12 1.46 -13.26 6.91
CA ALA A 12 2.56 -12.67 7.67
C ALA A 12 2.30 -11.22 8.14
N ALA A 13 1.30 -10.54 7.57
CA ALA A 13 0.93 -9.20 7.96
C ALA A 13 0.23 -9.18 9.33
N THR A 14 0.63 -8.22 10.16
CA THR A 14 -0.06 -7.87 11.41
C THR A 14 -1.43 -7.24 11.15
N LYS A 15 -2.27 -7.12 12.19
CA LYS A 15 -3.60 -6.49 12.07
C LYS A 15 -3.52 -5.07 11.50
N SER A 16 -2.59 -4.25 11.99
CA SER A 16 -2.38 -2.88 11.53
C SER A 16 -1.90 -2.80 10.09
N GLU A 17 -1.01 -3.70 9.68
CA GLU A 17 -0.52 -3.75 8.29
C GLU A 17 -1.61 -4.21 7.33
N ARG A 18 -2.48 -5.14 7.73
CA ARG A 18 -3.64 -5.51 6.92
C ARG A 18 -4.57 -4.33 6.71
N VAL A 19 -4.84 -3.55 7.76
CA VAL A 19 -5.64 -2.32 7.65
C VAL A 19 -4.97 -1.33 6.69
N LEU A 20 -3.66 -1.09 6.83
CA LEU A 20 -2.93 -0.19 5.92
C LEU A 20 -2.98 -0.67 4.47
N LEU A 21 -2.74 -1.97 4.22
CA LEU A 21 -2.84 -2.54 2.87
C LEU A 21 -4.23 -2.34 2.27
N VAL A 22 -5.28 -2.62 3.04
CA VAL A 22 -6.67 -2.45 2.58
C VAL A 22 -6.96 -0.97 2.31
N VAL A 23 -6.57 -0.06 3.20
CA VAL A 23 -6.80 1.38 3.04
C VAL A 23 -6.06 1.91 1.81
N CYS A 24 -4.78 1.56 1.62
CA CYS A 24 -4.02 1.99 0.45
C CYS A 24 -4.60 1.42 -0.85
N ILE A 25 -5.01 0.15 -0.87
CA ILE A 25 -5.63 -0.45 -2.06
C ILE A 25 -6.97 0.21 -2.37
N LEU A 26 -7.80 0.42 -1.35
CA LEU A 26 -9.08 1.10 -1.51
C LEU A 26 -8.86 2.52 -2.04
N TYR A 27 -7.93 3.27 -1.47
CA TYR A 27 -7.57 4.62 -1.92
C TYR A 27 -7.15 4.63 -3.40
N ILE A 28 -6.22 3.76 -3.81
CA ILE A 28 -5.70 3.72 -5.19
C ILE A 28 -6.78 3.27 -6.20
N LEU A 29 -7.66 2.36 -5.79
CA LEU A 29 -8.76 1.89 -6.65
C LEU A 29 -9.99 2.80 -6.60
N TRP A 30 -10.00 3.78 -5.70
CA TRP A 30 -11.13 4.67 -5.54
C TRP A 30 -11.14 5.67 -6.72
N PRO A 31 -12.25 5.76 -7.48
CA PRO A 31 -12.30 6.56 -8.70
C PRO A 31 -12.38 8.08 -8.46
N LEU A 32 -12.41 8.52 -7.20
CA LEU A 32 -12.47 9.94 -6.82
C LEU A 32 -11.18 10.31 -6.07
N ASP A 33 -10.43 11.26 -6.60
CA ASP A 33 -9.31 11.82 -5.84
C ASP A 33 -9.88 12.48 -4.57
N LEU A 34 -9.43 12.03 -3.40
CA LEU A 34 -9.76 12.66 -2.12
C LEU A 34 -9.29 14.12 -2.11
N PHE A 35 -8.16 14.38 -2.78
CA PHE A 35 -7.64 15.71 -3.09
C PHE A 35 -7.60 15.90 -4.60
N PRO A 36 -8.65 16.45 -5.22
CA PRO A 36 -8.67 16.65 -6.66
C PRO A 36 -7.46 17.46 -7.11
N GLU A 37 -6.61 16.86 -7.95
CA GLU A 37 -5.39 17.50 -8.48
C GLU A 37 -5.69 18.84 -9.16
N ALA A 38 -6.87 18.97 -9.78
CA ALA A 38 -7.34 20.21 -10.38
C ALA A 38 -7.56 21.36 -9.36
N VAL A 39 -7.77 21.03 -8.08
CA VAL A 39 -8.00 22.00 -6.98
C VAL A 39 -6.75 22.15 -6.12
N PHE A 40 -6.06 21.05 -5.83
CA PHE A 40 -4.93 20.99 -4.90
C PHE A 40 -3.55 21.00 -5.59
N GLY A 41 -3.51 20.93 -6.92
CA GLY A 41 -2.29 20.98 -7.71
C GLY A 41 -1.26 19.95 -7.26
N PHE A 42 -0.04 20.42 -6.97
CA PHE A 42 1.08 19.60 -6.51
C PHE A 42 0.80 18.75 -5.26
N PHE A 43 -0.14 19.16 -4.40
CA PHE A 43 -0.47 18.42 -3.19
C PHE A 43 -1.26 17.12 -3.47
N GLY A 44 -2.08 17.08 -4.53
CA GLY A 44 -2.77 15.85 -4.95
C GLY A 44 -1.76 14.77 -5.38
N LEU A 45 -0.73 15.17 -6.14
CA LEU A 45 0.37 14.28 -6.54
C LEU A 45 1.17 13.74 -5.35
N ILE A 46 1.34 14.54 -4.28
CA ILE A 46 2.01 14.08 -3.05
C ILE A 46 1.17 13.03 -2.34
N ASP A 47 -0.15 13.20 -2.26
CA ASP A 47 -1.03 12.27 -1.57
C ASP A 47 -1.02 10.89 -2.23
N ASP A 48 -1.13 10.85 -3.56
CA ASP A 48 -1.08 9.61 -4.33
C ASP A 48 0.30 8.93 -4.25
N ALA A 49 1.37 9.71 -4.30
CA ALA A 49 2.73 9.21 -4.11
C ALA A 49 2.93 8.65 -2.69
N ALA A 50 2.34 9.28 -1.68
CA ALA A 50 2.42 8.82 -0.29
C ALA A 50 1.64 7.51 -0.09
N ALA A 51 0.45 7.37 -0.69
CA ALA A 51 -0.32 6.13 -0.67
C ALA A 51 0.44 4.97 -1.31
N LEU A 52 1.06 5.20 -2.48
CA LEU A 52 1.87 4.20 -3.17
C LEU A 52 3.15 3.85 -2.40
N ALA A 53 3.87 4.86 -1.89
CA ALA A 53 5.09 4.66 -1.10
C ALA A 53 4.79 3.85 0.17
N THR A 54 3.67 4.14 0.83
CA THR A 54 3.21 3.41 2.01
C THR A 54 2.89 1.96 1.68
N LEU A 55 2.17 1.71 0.58
CA LEU A 55 1.87 0.34 0.12
C LEU A 55 3.15 -0.46 -0.11
N VAL A 56 4.13 0.11 -0.83
CA VAL A 56 5.42 -0.53 -1.10
C VAL A 56 6.22 -0.77 0.18
N ALA A 57 6.28 0.21 1.08
CA ALA A 57 7.02 0.09 2.34
C ALA A 57 6.46 -1.01 3.24
N VAL A 58 5.12 -1.10 3.36
CA VAL A 58 4.45 -2.14 4.13
C VAL A 58 4.72 -3.52 3.53
N ILE A 59 4.63 -3.67 2.20
CA ILE A 59 4.95 -4.92 1.52
C ILE A 59 6.40 -5.33 1.75
N LYS A 60 7.36 -4.41 1.60
CA LYS A 60 8.79 -4.68 1.86
C LYS A 60 9.03 -5.12 3.30
N ARG A 61 8.43 -4.43 4.27
CA ARG A 61 8.52 -4.77 5.69
C ARG A 61 7.94 -6.15 6.01
N ILE A 62 6.84 -6.53 5.37
CA ILE A 62 6.26 -7.88 5.53
C ILE A 62 7.20 -8.91 4.89
N ARG A 63 7.70 -8.63 3.68
CA ARG A 63 8.58 -9.54 2.93
C ARG A 63 9.88 -9.83 3.67
N SER A 64 10.51 -8.84 4.30
CA SER A 64 11.73 -9.03 5.09
C SER A 64 11.54 -9.94 6.30
N ARG A 65 10.30 -10.17 6.74
CA ARG A 65 9.97 -11.13 7.81
C ARG A 65 9.68 -12.54 7.29
N ILE A 66 9.28 -12.67 6.03
CA ILE A 66 9.00 -13.97 5.38
C ILE A 66 10.30 -14.58 4.84
N SER A 67 11.16 -13.74 4.26
CA SER A 67 12.48 -14.10 3.79
C SER A 67 13.41 -12.98 4.27
N PRO A 68 14.10 -13.14 5.42
CA PRO A 68 15.21 -12.26 5.73
C PRO A 68 16.18 -12.38 4.55
N GLU A 69 16.49 -11.25 3.92
CA GLU A 69 17.56 -11.23 2.93
C GLU A 69 18.82 -11.72 3.67
N GLU A 70 19.40 -12.83 3.22
CA GLU A 70 20.68 -13.34 3.72
C GLU A 70 21.80 -12.34 3.43
#